data_AF-A0A1G3LWH9-F1
#
_entry.id   AF-A0A1G3LWH9-F1
#
_cell.length_a   1.000
_cell.length_b   1.000
_cell.length_c   1.000
_cell.angle_alpha   90.00
_cell.angle_beta   90.00
_cell.angle_gamma   90.00
#
_symmetry.space_group_name_H-M   'P 1'
#
loop_
_entity.id
_entity.type
_entity.pdbx_description
1 polymer ?
#
loop_
_entity_poly.entity_id
_entity_poly.type
_entity_poly.pdbx_seq_one_letter_code
_entity_poly.pdbx_strand_id
1 'polypeptide(L)' 'MISEAKRKVLELFAEGRRHYKLMRFQEARDCFAKALAVDAEDGPAKVYLARCRHYIENPPPEDWDGVFVMKTK' A
#
# COMPACT_ATOMS: atom_id res chain seq x y z
N MET A 1 3.58 -11.23 22.62
CA MET A 1 2.26 -11.19 21.96
C MET A 1 2.12 -9.80 21.33
N ILE A 2 1.72 -9.68 20.06
CA ILE A 2 1.50 -8.36 19.46
C ILE A 2 0.15 -7.78 19.93
N SER A 3 0.04 -6.45 19.99
CA SER A 3 -1.21 -5.77 20.35
C SER A 3 -2.30 -5.97 19.29
N GLU A 4 -3.57 -5.80 19.68
CA GLU A 4 -4.69 -5.84 18.74
C GLU A 4 -4.56 -4.77 17.65
N ALA A 5 -4.13 -3.56 18.03
CA ALA A 5 -3.85 -2.48 17.07
C ALA A 5 -2.80 -2.92 16.04
N LYS A 6 -1.70 -3.56 16.48
CA LYS A 6 -0.68 -4.02 15.53
C LYS A 6 -1.19 -5.17 14.66
N ARG A 7 -1.99 -6.08 15.20
CA ARG A 7 -2.67 -7.11 14.41
C ARG A 7 -3.55 -6.49 13.33
N LYS A 8 -4.33 -5.46 13.68
CA LYS A 8 -5.21 -4.77 12.72
C LYS A 8 -4.44 -4.09 11.60
N VAL A 9 -3.32 -3.44 11.92
CA VAL A 9 -2.40 -2.85 10.94
C VAL A 9 -1.88 -3.92 9.97
N LEU A 10 -1.44 -5.07 10.49
CA LEU A 10 -0.92 -6.16 9.66
C LEU A 10 -1.99 -6.74 8.72
N GLU A 11 -3.24 -6.89 9.18
CA GLU A 11 -4.36 -7.34 8.35
C GLU A 11 -4.65 -6.35 7.20
N LEU A 12 -4.79 -5.07 7.53
CA LEU A 12 -5.03 -4.00 6.55
C LEU A 12 -3.87 -3.89 5.55
N PHE A 13 -2.63 -4.01 6.02
CA PHE A 13 -1.45 -3.97 5.18
C PHE A 13 -1.39 -5.17 4.23
N ALA A 14 -1.70 -6.38 4.71
CA ALA A 14 -1.75 -7.59 3.90
C ALA A 14 -2.82 -7.49 2.81
N GLU A 15 -4.01 -6.98 3.15
CA GLU A 15 -5.08 -6.75 2.19
C GLU A 15 -4.69 -5.69 1.15
N GLY A 16 -4.15 -4.56 1.58
CA GLY A 16 -3.66 -3.51 0.69
C GLY A 16 -2.59 -4.02 -0.28
N ARG A 17 -1.68 -4.87 0.18
CA ARG A 17 -0.66 -5.51 -0.67
C ARG A 17 -1.25 -6.47 -1.70
N ARG A 18 -2.33 -7.17 -1.37
CA ARG A 18 -3.04 -8.02 -2.34
C ARG A 18 -3.64 -7.18 -3.45
N HIS A 19 -4.32 -6.08 -3.10
CA HIS A 19 -4.87 -5.15 -4.09
C HIS A 19 -3.77 -4.50 -4.94
N TYR A 20 -2.67 -4.09 -4.31
CA TYR A 20 -1.52 -3.50 -4.99
C TYR A 20 -0.96 -4.42 -6.08
N LYS A 21 -0.77 -5.71 -5.78
CA LYS A 21 -0.29 -6.69 -6.77
C LYS A 21 -1.27 -6.96 -7.91
N LEU A 22 -2.55 -6.68 -7.72
CA LEU A 22 -3.59 -6.81 -8.74
C LEU A 22 -3.81 -5.50 -9.51
N MET A 23 -2.91 -4.51 -9.36
CA MET A 23 -3.04 -3.16 -9.92
C MET A 23 -4.32 -2.43 -9.50
N ARG A 24 -4.98 -2.89 -8.43
CA ARG A 24 -6.15 -2.26 -7.81
C ARG A 24 -5.69 -1.16 -6.85
N PHE A 25 -5.03 -0.15 -7.41
CA PHE A 25 -4.29 0.84 -6.61
C PHE A 25 -5.20 1.71 -5.76
N GLN A 26 -6.43 1.94 -6.20
CA GLN A 26 -7.43 2.71 -5.47
C GLN A 26 -7.84 2.00 -4.17
N GLU A 27 -8.16 0.71 -4.23
CA GLU A 27 -8.48 -0.11 -3.07
C GLU A 27 -7.25 -0.34 -2.18
N ALA A 28 -6.08 -0.55 -2.79
CA ALA A 28 -4.83 -0.67 -2.05
C ALA A 28 -4.53 0.58 -1.22
N ARG A 29 -4.66 1.76 -1.83
CA ARG A 29 -4.50 3.08 -1.19
C ARG A 29 -5.38 3.19 0.05
N ASP A 30 -6.65 2.81 -0.06
CA ASP A 30 -7.61 2.94 1.03
C ASP A 30 -7.30 1.98 2.19
N CYS A 31 -6.82 0.77 1.90
CA CYS A 31 -6.30 -0.15 2.93
C CYS A 31 -5.08 0.44 3.67
N PHE A 32 -4.10 1.00 2.96
CA PHE A 32 -2.92 1.59 3.60
C PHE A 32 -3.26 2.86 4.38
N ALA A 33 -4.20 3.68 3.90
CA ALA A 33 -4.70 4.82 4.64
C ALA A 33 -5.39 4.39 5.95
N LYS A 34 -6.21 3.32 5.92
CA LYS A 34 -6.81 2.74 7.14
C LYS A 34 -5.75 2.19 8.09
N ALA A 35 -4.69 1.57 7.59
CA ALA A 35 -3.58 1.11 8.44
C ALA A 35 -2.90 2.29 9.15
N LEU A 36 -2.65 3.39 8.43
CA LEU A 36 -2.06 4.61 9.00
C LEU A 36 -3.00 5.37 9.95
N ALA A 37 -4.31 5.19 9.83
CA ALA A 37 -5.25 5.71 10.81
C ALA A 37 -5.17 4.96 12.15
N VAL A 38 -4.69 3.70 12.15
CA VAL A 38 -4.46 2.91 13.37
C VAL A 38 -3.05 3.13 13.92
N ASP A 39 -2.04 3.12 13.05
CA ASP A 39 -0.63 3.36 13.38
C ASP A 39 -0.04 4.34 12.36
N ALA A 40 -0.07 5.63 12.71
CA ALA A 40 0.42 6.69 11.85
C ALA A 40 1.92 6.56 11.56
N GLU A 41 2.67 5.76 12.31
CA GLU A 41 4.12 5.55 12.14
C GLU A 41 4.47 4.28 11.37
N ASP A 42 3.50 3.55 10.82
CA ASP A 42 3.76 2.37 9.99
C ASP A 42 4.47 2.78 8.67
N GLY A 43 5.79 2.70 8.67
CA GLY A 43 6.65 3.05 7.54
C GLY A 43 6.28 2.32 6.24
N PRO A 44 6.07 0.99 6.24
CA PRO A 44 5.60 0.28 5.06
C PRO A 44 4.30 0.82 4.49
N ALA A 45 3.28 1.08 5.32
CA ALA A 45 2.02 1.65 4.86
C ALA A 45 2.21 3.06 4.26
N LYS A 46 3.07 3.92 4.84
CA LYS A 46 3.42 5.23 4.25
C LYS A 46 4.00 5.07 2.83
N VAL A 47 4.95 4.15 2.65
CA VAL A 47 5.60 3.89 1.37
C VAL A 47 4.60 3.39 0.34
N TYR A 48 3.81 2.37 0.67
CA TYR A 48 2.85 1.81 -0.27
C TYR A 48 1.70 2.77 -0.58
N LEU A 49 1.27 3.60 0.37
CA LEU A 49 0.29 4.66 0.12
C LEU A 49 0.80 5.64 -0.94
N ALA A 50 2.05 6.08 -0.84
CA ALA A 50 2.68 6.96 -1.82
C ALA A 50 2.77 6.28 -3.21
N ARG A 51 3.16 5.00 -3.26
CA ARG A 51 3.21 4.23 -4.51
C ARG A 51 1.84 4.07 -5.16
N CYS A 52 0.79 3.81 -4.37
CA CYS A 52 -0.57 3.73 -4.88
C CYS A 52 -1.00 5.06 -5.51
N ARG A 53 -0.73 6.20 -4.85
CA ARG A 53 -1.00 7.53 -5.43
C ARG A 53 -0.28 7.72 -6.75
N HIS A 54 1.01 7.36 -6.82
CA HIS A 54 1.78 7.43 -8.05
C HIS A 54 1.16 6.61 -9.18
N TYR A 55 0.79 5.35 -8.92
CA TYR A 55 0.25 4.45 -9.96
C TYR A 55 -1.22 4.70 -10.30
N ILE A 56 -1.97 5.38 -9.46
CA ILE A 56 -3.30 5.90 -9.84
C ILE A 56 -3.15 6.98 -10.91
N GLU A 57 -2.18 7.88 -10.74
CA GLU A 57 -1.90 8.96 -11.69
C GLU A 57 -1.10 8.49 -12.92
N ASN A 58 -0.23 7.49 -12.73
CA ASN A 58 0.69 6.97 -13.73
C ASN A 58 0.60 5.44 -13.76
N PRO A 59 -0.48 4.86 -14.32
CA PRO A 59 -0.67 3.41 -14.33
C PRO A 59 0.57 2.68 -14.86
N PRO A 60 1.01 1.59 -14.21
CA PRO A 60 2.09 0.79 -14.75
C PRO A 60 1.61 0.01 -15.99
N PRO A 61 2.55 -0.55 -16.78
CA PRO A 61 2.23 -1.46 -17.87
C PRO A 61 1.36 -2.65 -17.44
N GLU A 62 0.63 -3.25 -18.38
CA GLU A 62 -0.23 -4.42 -18.10
C GLU A 62 0.56 -5.65 -17.62
N ASP A 63 1.81 -5.78 -18.03
CA ASP A 63 2.74 -6.85 -17.66
C ASP A 63 3.54 -6.56 -16.39
N TRP A 64 3.12 -5.56 -15.61
CA TRP A 64 3.82 -5.14 -14.42
C TRP A 64 3.91 -6.25 -13.36
N ASP A 65 5.13 -6.52 -12.90
CA ASP A 65 5.50 -7.61 -12.01
C ASP A 65 5.34 -7.29 -10.50
N GLY A 66 4.84 -6.08 -10.20
CA GLY A 66 4.68 -5.58 -8.84
C GLY A 66 5.89 -4.80 -8.30
N VAL A 67 6.95 -4.61 -9.09
CA VAL A 67 8.14 -3.84 -8.70
C VAL A 67 7.89 -2.35 -8.87
N PHE A 68 8.04 -1.60 -7.77
CA PHE A 68 8.03 -0.14 -7.85
C PHE A 68 9.36 0.39 -8.39
N VAL A 69 9.32 1.08 -9.53
CA VAL A 69 10.48 1.77 -10.08
C VAL A 69 10.39 3.24 -9.69
N MET A 70 11.25 3.69 -8.77
CA MET A 70 11.38 5.13 -8.48
C MET A 70 11.96 5.84 -9.71
N LYS A 71 11.14 6.62 -10.41
CA LYS A 71 11.56 7.46 -11.53
C LYS A 71 11.87 8.88 -11.05
N THR A 72 12.96 9.11 -10.33
CA THR A 72 13.56 10.45 -10.08
C THR A 72 14.90 10.23 -9.37
N LYS A 73 16.02 10.88 -9.70
CA LYS A 73 16.33 12.02 -10.57
C LYS A 73 17.77 11.84 -11.07
#